data_AF-A0A529K693-F1
#
_entry.id   AF-A0A529K693-F1
#
_cell.length_a   1.000
_cell.length_b   1.000
_cell.length_c   1.000
_cell.angle_alpha   90.00
_cell.angle_beta   90.00
_cell.angle_gamma   90.00
#
_symmetry.space_group_name_H-M   'P 1'
#
loop_
_entity.id
_entity.type
_entity.pdbx_description
1 polymer ?
#
loop_
_entity_poly.entity_id
_entity_poly.type
_entity_poly.pdbx_seq_one_letter_code
_entity_poly.pdbx_strand_id
1 'polypeptide(L)'
;MEQVAVGQADDLGGGVFKKRLNDNRHRSIILAGFDQFWVYEYLFAKQDRANIDDHELAQFRKLAKAYAGLTDRQIAELLTDGDFVEICHEQD
;
A
#
# COMPACT_ATOMS: atom_id res chain seq x y z
N MET A 1 -1.88 13.15 -0.79
CA MET A 1 -0.98 13.56 0.33
C MET A 1 -1.70 13.67 1.67
N GLU A 2 -3.00 13.98 1.72
CA GLU A 2 -3.63 14.39 2.98
C GLU A 2 -3.88 13.26 4.00
N GLN A 3 -4.27 12.05 3.56
CA GLN A 3 -4.68 11.02 4.54
C GLN A 3 -3.54 10.24 5.24
N VAL A 4 -2.34 10.18 4.67
CA VAL A 4 -1.16 9.57 5.35
C VAL A 4 -0.48 10.56 6.28
N ALA A 5 -0.62 11.87 6.03
CA ALA A 5 -0.09 12.92 6.89
C ALA A 5 -0.93 13.18 8.17
N VAL A 6 -2.20 12.76 8.20
CA VAL A 6 -3.14 13.03 9.33
C VAL A 6 -3.02 11.98 10.46
N GLY A 7 -1.91 11.25 10.55
CA GLY A 7 -1.66 10.28 11.64
C GLY A 7 -2.48 8.99 11.57
N GLN A 8 -3.10 8.71 10.41
CA GLN A 8 -3.87 7.47 10.19
C GLN A 8 -3.03 6.31 9.66
N ALA A 9 -1.75 6.55 9.35
CA ALA A 9 -0.80 5.54 8.90
C ALA A 9 0.45 5.52 9.77
N ASP A 10 0.81 4.34 10.27
CA ASP A 10 2.09 4.13 10.96
C ASP A 10 3.16 3.84 9.89
N ASP A 11 4.28 4.57 9.90
CA ASP A 11 5.44 4.25 9.06
C ASP A 11 6.17 3.03 9.63
N LEU A 12 6.23 1.94 8.86
CA LEU A 12 6.94 0.71 9.22
C LEU A 12 8.34 0.65 8.60
N GLY A 13 8.78 1.69 7.89
CA GLY A 13 10.09 1.84 7.29
C GLY A 13 10.26 1.10 5.97
N GLY A 14 11.12 1.63 5.09
CA GLY A 14 11.45 1.03 3.79
C GLY A 14 10.33 1.16 2.75
N GLY A 15 9.55 2.24 2.81
CA GLY A 15 8.43 2.49 1.89
C GLY A 15 7.15 1.74 2.27
N VAL A 16 7.05 1.17 3.47
CA VAL A 16 5.89 0.40 3.93
C VAL A 16 5.16 1.17 5.03
N PHE A 17 3.86 1.38 4.83
CA PHE A 17 3.00 2.08 5.75
C PHE A 17 1.81 1.20 6.16
N LYS A 18 1.37 1.30 7.41
CA LYS A 18 0.19 0.59 7.91
C LYS A 18 -0.93 1.58 8.19
N LYS A 19 -1.94 1.61 7.33
CA LYS A 19 -3.12 2.48 7.47
C LYS A 19 -4.23 1.78 8.26
N ARG A 20 -4.81 2.48 9.23
CA ARG A 20 -6.02 2.04 9.94
C ARG A 20 -7.25 2.53 9.18
N LEU A 21 -8.20 1.64 8.92
CA LEU A 21 -9.40 1.90 8.11
C LEU A 21 -10.68 1.47 8.85
N ASN A 22 -11.82 1.99 8.41
CA ASN A 22 -13.16 1.56 8.86
C ASN A 22 -13.33 1.54 10.38
N ASP A 23 -13.09 2.66 11.05
CA ASP A 23 -13.15 2.77 12.52
C ASP A 23 -12.22 1.77 13.22
N ASN A 24 -10.98 1.66 12.73
CA ASN A 24 -9.95 0.73 13.22
C ASN A 24 -10.38 -0.76 13.16
N ARG A 25 -11.37 -1.11 12.33
CA ARG A 25 -11.78 -2.51 12.09
C ARG A 25 -10.95 -3.18 11.01
N HIS A 26 -10.34 -2.40 10.12
CA HIS A 26 -9.49 -2.92 9.05
C HIS A 26 -8.11 -2.26 9.08
N ARG A 27 -7.13 -2.98 8.57
CA ARG A 27 -5.77 -2.50 8.37
C ARG A 27 -5.35 -2.76 6.95
N SER A 28 -4.67 -1.78 6.36
CA SER A 28 -4.08 -1.93 5.05
C SER A 28 -2.57 -1.70 5.09
N ILE A 29 -1.84 -2.48 4.31
CA ILE A 29 -0.44 -2.21 3.99
C ILE A 29 -0.39 -1.40 2.71
N ILE A 30 0.22 -0.24 2.79
CA ILE A 30 0.43 0.67 1.67
C ILE A 30 1.93 0.68 1.36
N LEU A 31 2.26 0.49 0.10
CA LEU A 31 3.62 0.67 -0.40
C LEU A 31 3.70 2.06 -1.05
N ALA A 32 4.70 2.83 -0.65
CA ALA A 32 4.93 4.19 -1.13
C ALA A 32 6.43 4.51 -1.09
N GLY A 33 6.79 5.75 -1.39
CA GLY A 33 8.20 6.18 -1.50
C GLY A 33 8.75 6.11 -2.93
N PHE A 34 7.85 6.00 -3.91
CA PHE A 34 8.11 6.22 -5.33
C PHE A 34 7.38 7.53 -5.71
N ASP A 35 8.01 8.37 -6.54
CA ASP A 35 7.51 9.72 -6.86
C ASP A 35 6.18 9.72 -7.64
N GLN A 36 5.75 8.55 -8.13
CA GLN A 36 4.73 8.43 -9.16
C GLN A 36 3.34 7.96 -8.67
N PHE A 37 3.25 7.03 -7.72
CA PHE A 37 1.97 6.45 -7.27
C PHE A 37 2.11 5.78 -5.90
N TRP A 38 1.01 5.38 -5.26
CA TRP A 38 1.00 4.59 -4.02
C TRP A 38 0.17 3.31 -4.27
N VAL A 39 0.54 2.20 -3.65
CA VAL A 39 -0.15 0.90 -3.84
C VAL A 39 -0.78 0.43 -2.54
N TYR A 40 -2.07 0.14 -2.57
CA TYR A 40 -2.77 -0.57 -1.49
C TYR A 40 -2.59 -2.08 -1.69
N GLU A 41 -1.54 -2.64 -1.09
CA GLU A 41 -1.08 -4.01 -1.37
C GLU A 41 -1.89 -5.08 -0.62
N TYR A 42 -2.30 -4.77 0.61
CA TYR A 42 -2.94 -5.76 1.46
C TYR A 42 -4.01 -5.11 2.32
N LEU A 43 -5.14 -5.79 2.50
CA LEU A 43 -6.25 -5.37 3.38
C LEU A 43 -6.69 -6.57 4.22
N PHE A 44 -6.75 -6.39 5.54
CA PHE A 44 -7.18 -7.43 6.46
C PHE A 44 -8.02 -6.87 7.61
N ALA A 45 -8.98 -7.65 8.13
CA ALA A 45 -9.74 -7.24 9.29
C ALA A 45 -8.88 -7.37 10.57
N LYS A 46 -9.11 -6.48 11.53
CA LYS A 46 -8.38 -6.43 12.80
C LYS A 46 -8.48 -7.73 13.60
N GLN A 47 -9.61 -8.40 13.51
CA GLN A 47 -9.88 -9.66 14.22
C GLN A 47 -9.19 -10.86 13.56
N ASP A 48 -8.88 -10.78 12.27
CA ASP A 48 -8.26 -11.87 11.53
C ASP A 48 -6.74 -11.91 11.75
N ARG A 49 -6.13 -10.77 12.11
CA ARG A 49 -4.69 -10.67 12.33
C ARG A 49 -4.29 -9.60 13.33
N ALA A 50 -3.54 -10.00 14.35
CA ALA A 50 -3.08 -9.13 15.42
C ALA A 50 -2.01 -8.13 14.94
N ASN A 51 -1.00 -8.60 14.18
CA ASN A 51 0.10 -7.80 13.60
C ASN A 51 0.68 -8.50 12.36
N ILE A 52 1.40 -7.76 11.52
CA ILE A 52 2.33 -8.35 10.54
C ILE A 52 3.63 -8.69 11.27
N ASP A 53 4.24 -9.83 10.94
CA ASP A 53 5.54 -10.20 11.53
C ASP A 53 6.73 -9.58 10.75
N ASP A 54 7.94 -9.72 11.30
CA ASP A 54 9.15 -9.15 10.70
C ASP A 54 9.49 -9.77 9.34
N HIS A 55 9.15 -11.05 9.13
CA HIS A 55 9.37 -11.72 7.85
C HIS A 55 8.45 -11.15 6.78
N GLU A 56 7.16 -10.99 7.08
CA GLU A 56 6.18 -10.35 6.19
C GLU A 56 6.56 -8.91 5.88
N LEU A 57 6.94 -8.14 6.91
CA LEU A 57 7.42 -6.78 6.72
C LEU A 57 8.64 -6.73 5.79
N ALA A 58 9.57 -7.68 5.92
CA ALA A 58 10.72 -7.77 5.02
C ALA A 58 10.31 -8.07 3.57
N GLN A 59 9.28 -8.88 3.34
CA GLN A 59 8.76 -9.13 1.99
C GLN A 59 8.08 -7.88 1.41
N PHE A 60 7.28 -7.16 2.21
CA PHE A 60 6.67 -5.90 1.76
C PHE A 60 7.71 -4.83 1.40
N ARG A 61 8.80 -4.73 2.18
CA ARG A 61 9.91 -3.82 1.85
C ARG A 61 10.61 -4.19 0.54
N LYS A 62 10.80 -5.49 0.27
CA LYS A 62 11.35 -5.96 -1.01
C LYS A 62 10.41 -5.60 -2.16
N LEU A 63 9.10 -5.76 -1.96
CA LEU A 63 8.10 -5.43 -2.95
C LEU A 63 8.03 -3.92 -3.21
N ALA A 64 8.04 -3.09 -2.17
CA ALA A 64 8.11 -1.63 -2.30
C ALA A 64 9.33 -1.19 -3.14
N LYS A 65 10.49 -1.82 -2.92
CA LYS A 65 11.68 -1.57 -3.72
C LYS A 65 11.53 -2.02 -5.18
N ALA A 66 10.85 -3.13 -5.42
CA ALA A 66 10.58 -3.61 -6.78
C ALA A 66 9.65 -2.65 -7.52
N TYR A 67 8.57 -2.18 -6.88
CA TYR A 67 7.64 -1.21 -7.44
C TYR A 67 8.28 0.15 -7.70
N ALA A 68 9.18 0.60 -6.83
CA ALA A 68 9.94 1.82 -7.05
C ALA A 68 10.87 1.75 -8.28
N GLY A 69 11.18 0.55 -8.79
CA GLY A 69 11.95 0.35 -10.01
C GLY A 69 11.12 0.20 -11.28
N LEU A 70 9.78 0.26 -11.19
CA LEU A 70 8.91 0.14 -12.36
C LEU A 70 8.97 1.41 -13.21
N THR A 71 9.01 1.21 -14.52
CA THR A 71 8.86 2.29 -15.51
C THR A 71 7.39 2.56 -15.81
N ASP A 72 7.06 3.75 -16.31
CA ASP A 72 5.71 4.11 -16.75
C ASP A 72 5.10 3.09 -17.70
N ARG A 73 5.92 2.53 -18.61
CA ARG A 73 5.49 1.49 -19.54
C ARG A 73 5.08 0.22 -18.82
N GLN A 74 5.84 -0.21 -17.81
CA GLN A 74 5.52 -1.40 -17.02
C GLN A 74 4.31 -1.16 -16.11
N ILE A 75 4.15 0.04 -15.57
CA ILE A 75 2.96 0.41 -14.80
C ILE A 75 1.72 0.33 -15.70
N ALA A 76 1.80 0.85 -16.92
CA ALA A 76 0.71 0.76 -17.90
C ALA A 76 0.40 -0.70 -18.31
N GLU A 77 1.42 -1.55 -18.44
CA GLU A 77 1.24 -3.00 -18.67
C GLU A 77 0.50 -3.64 -17.48
N LEU A 78 0.93 -3.40 -16.24
CA LEU A 78 0.28 -3.93 -15.03
C LEU A 78 -1.17 -3.46 -14.89
N LEU A 79 -1.48 -2.22 -15.28
CA LEU A 79 -2.85 -1.70 -15.31
C LEU A 79 -3.70 -2.37 -16.40
N THR A 80 -3.10 -2.62 -17.57
CA THR A 80 -3.79 -3.27 -18.70
C THR A 80 -4.07 -4.74 -18.42
N ASP A 81 -3.12 -5.42 -17.78
CA ASP A 81 -3.23 -6.83 -17.41
C ASP A 81 -4.16 -7.05 -16.21
N GLY A 82 -4.52 -5.97 -15.50
CA GLY A 82 -5.40 -6.00 -14.33
C GLY A 82 -4.70 -6.40 -13.03
N ASP A 83 -3.37 -6.54 -13.06
CA ASP A 83 -2.54 -6.75 -11.87
C ASP A 83 -2.61 -5.51 -10.95
N PHE A 84 -2.63 -4.31 -11.55
CA PHE A 84 -2.94 -3.07 -10.87
C PHE A 84 -4.32 -2.54 -11.29
N VAL A 85 -5.01 -1.94 -10.32
CA VAL A 85 -6.25 -1.21 -10.56
C VAL A 85 -6.07 0.20 -10.03
N GLU A 86 -6.30 1.18 -10.90
CA GLU A 86 -6.30 2.57 -10.49
C GLU A 86 -7.53 2.86 -9.63
N ILE A 87 -7.31 3.39 -8.42
CA ILE A 87 -8.40 3.83 -7.55
C ILE A 87 -8.79 5.24 -7.99
N CYS A 88 -9.70 5.31 -8.95
CA CYS A 88 -10.36 6.57 -9.29
C CYS A 88 -11.35 6.93 -8.19
N HIS A 89 -11.26 8.15 -7.67
CA HIS A 89 -12.33 8.70 -6.83
C HIS A 89 -13.55 8.95 -7.72
N GLU A 90 -14.49 8.01 -7.79
CA GLU A 90 -15.88 8.36 -8.10
C GLU A 90 -16.36 9.24 -6.93
N GLN A 91 -16.47 10.55 -7.20
CA GLN A 91 -17.35 11.40 -6.42
C GLN A 91 -18.77 11.06 -6.85
N ASP A 92 -19.41 10.15 -6.12
CA ASP A 92 -20.86 10.12 -6.00
C ASP A 92 -21.29 10.95 -4.77
#